data_AF-A0A1V9ZD60-F1
#
_entry.id   AF-A0A1V9ZD60-F1
#
_cell.length_a   1.000
_cell.length_b   1.000
_cell.length_c   1.000
_cell.angle_alpha   90.00
_cell.angle_beta   90.00
_cell.angle_gamma   90.00
#
_symmetry.space_group_name_H-M   'P 1'
#
loop_
_entity.id
_entity.type
_entity.pdbx_description
1 polymer ?
#
loop_
_entity_poly.entity_id
_entity_poly.type
_entity_poly.pdbx_seq_one_letter_code
_entity_poly.pdbx_strand_id
1 'polypeptide(L)'
;MTASFVSFGWFAALSVLDFCLSPIRKVFCGWSLSYSAPLYMYASLVAIFISCAWDEEVFLAMYNGFYSAPPYLGMNINNATWPSGAYVAAGTPSVITLLKSQIVPHLFLSWVAAWAWSTLQLLLFHRQFLLSTAWCNTNSFLTHVSPPTFITALPLEQSNAIKIGNRTFCKPSTMALMGYASVLEVSNKVDTSKQENHDLAIVSIYALIPALFAPLWWPWRPRLVGKITSNMFLAKRHQLNSKKQFTYSRGTCIS
;
A
#
# COMPACT_ATOMS: atom_id res chain seq x y z
N MET A 1 -3.59 4.78 16.99
CA MET A 1 -2.88 5.54 15.92
C MET A 1 -1.44 5.11 15.75
N THR A 2 -0.67 4.92 16.83
CA THR A 2 0.74 4.46 16.79
C THR A 2 0.90 3.14 16.05
N ALA A 3 0.10 2.12 16.37
CA ALA A 3 0.17 0.82 15.69
C ALA A 3 -0.04 0.94 14.16
N SER A 4 -1.06 1.69 13.72
CA SER A 4 -1.29 1.95 12.31
C SER A 4 -0.11 2.65 11.64
N PHE A 5 0.45 3.69 12.28
CA PHE A 5 1.61 4.42 11.75
C PHE A 5 2.81 3.49 11.55
N VAL A 6 3.10 2.61 12.52
CA VAL A 6 4.24 1.69 12.41
C VAL A 6 3.96 0.59 11.38
N SER A 7 2.75 0.04 11.30
CA SER A 7 2.39 -0.95 10.26
C SER A 7 2.48 -0.34 8.86
N PHE A 8 2.04 0.91 8.66
CA PHE A 8 2.21 1.62 7.38
C PHE A 8 3.67 1.98 7.09
N GLY A 9 4.44 2.36 8.11
CA GLY A 9 5.88 2.57 7.99
C GLY A 9 6.62 1.30 7.55
N TRP A 10 6.20 0.13 8.05
CA TRP A 10 6.73 -1.16 7.62
C TRP A 10 6.41 -1.46 6.15
N PHE A 11 5.18 -1.19 5.70
CA PHE A 11 4.85 -1.31 4.27
C PHE A 11 5.74 -0.43 3.39
N ALA A 12 5.96 0.83 3.80
CA ALA A 12 6.84 1.74 3.09
C ALA A 12 8.27 1.19 3.04
N ALA A 13 8.78 0.66 4.16
CA ALA A 13 10.09 0.02 4.22
C ALA A 13 10.19 -1.19 3.28
N LEU A 14 9.18 -2.06 3.23
CA LEU A 14 9.12 -3.19 2.30
C LEU A 14 9.06 -2.75 0.84
N SER A 15 8.31 -1.69 0.52
CA SER A 15 8.25 -1.15 -0.85
C SER A 15 9.59 -0.55 -1.30
N VAL A 16 10.28 0.17 -0.40
CA VAL A 16 11.63 0.68 -0.68
C VAL A 16 12.62 -0.46 -0.84
N LEU A 17 12.51 -1.50 0.00
CA LEU A 17 13.33 -2.70 -0.12
C LEU A 17 13.11 -3.42 -1.45
N ASP A 18 11.87 -3.61 -1.89
CA ASP A 18 11.56 -4.19 -3.21
C ASP A 18 12.12 -3.32 -4.36
N PHE A 19 12.01 -1.99 -4.25
CA PHE A 19 12.59 -1.06 -5.21
C PHE A 19 14.12 -1.17 -5.28
N CYS A 20 14.80 -1.25 -4.14
CA CYS A 20 16.25 -1.41 -4.07
C CYS A 20 16.71 -2.79 -4.58
N LEU A 21 15.88 -3.82 -4.47
CA LEU A 21 16.18 -5.18 -4.96
C LEU A 21 15.79 -5.39 -6.43
N SER A 22 15.24 -4.37 -7.10
CA SER A 22 14.94 -4.38 -8.53
C SER A 22 16.07 -4.92 -9.45
N PRO A 23 17.38 -4.61 -9.26
CA PRO A 23 18.44 -5.17 -10.10
C PRO A 23 18.58 -6.70 -9.97
N ILE A 24 18.15 -7.29 -8.85
CA ILE A 24 18.21 -8.73 -8.57
C ILE A 24 17.04 -9.47 -9.24
N ARG A 25 16.05 -8.75 -9.80
CA ARG A 25 14.93 -9.32 -10.56
C ARG A 25 15.37 -10.31 -11.65
N LYS A 26 16.49 -10.05 -12.32
CA LYS A 26 17.02 -10.95 -13.36
C LYS A 26 17.42 -12.32 -12.82
N VAL A 27 17.80 -12.40 -11.54
CA VAL A 27 18.18 -13.65 -10.86
C VAL A 27 16.95 -14.45 -10.45
N PHE A 28 15.89 -13.78 -10.00
CA PHE A 28 14.66 -14.44 -9.54
C PHE A 28 13.71 -14.87 -10.67
N CYS A 29 14.05 -14.65 -11.95
CA CYS A 29 13.39 -15.21 -13.13
C CYS A 29 11.84 -15.16 -13.11
N GLY A 30 11.25 -14.13 -12.49
CA GLY A 30 9.80 -13.96 -12.41
C GLY A 30 9.11 -14.69 -11.24
N TRP A 31 9.83 -15.12 -10.22
CA TRP A 31 9.24 -15.60 -8.96
C TRP A 31 9.27 -14.50 -7.90
N SER A 32 8.18 -14.36 -7.16
CA SER A 32 8.06 -13.38 -6.09
C SER A 32 7.49 -13.99 -4.82
N LEU A 33 7.87 -13.45 -3.68
CA LEU A 33 7.35 -13.81 -2.37
C LEU A 33 6.02 -13.09 -2.15
N SER A 34 4.93 -13.85 -2.02
CA SER A 34 3.61 -13.30 -1.73
C SER A 34 3.36 -13.24 -0.23
N TYR A 35 2.74 -12.17 0.26
CA TYR A 35 2.22 -12.08 1.62
C TYR A 35 0.85 -11.42 1.66
N SER A 36 0.02 -11.77 2.65
CA SER A 36 -1.32 -11.18 2.78
C SER A 36 -1.26 -9.83 3.54
N ALA A 37 -1.34 -8.71 2.81
CA ALA A 37 -1.38 -7.38 3.42
C ALA A 37 -2.55 -7.18 4.42
N PRO A 38 -3.80 -7.61 4.12
CA PRO A 38 -4.90 -7.49 5.08
C PRO A 38 -4.63 -8.27 6.37
N LEU A 39 -4.16 -9.51 6.25
CA LEU A 39 -3.87 -10.35 7.41
C LEU A 39 -2.75 -9.72 8.26
N TYR A 40 -1.68 -9.22 7.62
CA TYR A 40 -0.64 -8.48 8.31
C TYR A 40 -1.17 -7.25 9.07
N MET A 41 -2.02 -6.44 8.44
CA MET A 41 -2.58 -5.25 9.11
C MET A 41 -3.42 -5.62 10.33
N TYR A 42 -4.35 -6.56 10.20
CA TYR A 42 -5.22 -6.94 11.32
C TYR A 42 -4.45 -7.70 12.40
N ALA A 43 -3.58 -8.64 12.02
CA ALA A 43 -2.79 -9.40 12.99
C ALA A 43 -1.80 -8.50 13.75
N SER A 44 -1.13 -7.56 13.07
CA SER A 44 -0.23 -6.62 13.75
C SER A 44 -0.98 -5.73 14.75
N LEU A 45 -2.15 -5.20 14.37
CA LEU A 45 -2.96 -4.39 15.27
C LEU A 45 -3.40 -5.16 16.51
N VAL A 46 -3.91 -6.38 16.34
CA VAL A 46 -4.36 -7.23 17.46
C VAL A 46 -3.17 -7.65 18.33
N ALA A 47 -2.05 -8.07 17.73
CA ALA A 47 -0.88 -8.52 18.46
C ALA A 47 -0.27 -7.39 19.31
N ILE A 48 -0.15 -6.18 18.75
CA ILE A 48 0.34 -5.00 19.49
C ILE A 48 -0.65 -4.62 20.60
N PHE A 49 -1.96 -4.69 20.32
CA PHE A 49 -2.97 -4.36 21.32
C PHE A 49 -2.90 -5.32 22.51
N ILE A 50 -2.85 -6.63 22.25
CA ILE A 50 -2.75 -7.65 23.29
C ILE A 50 -1.46 -7.46 24.08
N SER A 51 -0.30 -7.30 23.41
CA SER A 51 0.98 -7.19 24.12
C SER A 51 1.11 -5.92 24.97
N CYS A 52 0.42 -4.84 24.62
CA CYS A 52 0.50 -3.57 25.34
C CYS A 52 -0.60 -3.38 26.39
N ALA A 53 -1.79 -3.95 26.18
CA ALA A 53 -2.96 -3.69 27.04
C ALA A 53 -3.32 -4.86 27.96
N TRP A 54 -2.94 -6.09 27.60
CA TRP A 54 -3.27 -7.27 28.39
C TRP A 54 -2.26 -7.56 29.51
N ASP A 55 -1.00 -7.16 29.31
CA ASP A 55 0.07 -7.35 30.29
C ASP A 55 0.08 -6.19 31.30
N GLU A 56 -0.38 -6.48 32.52
CA GLU A 56 -0.49 -5.51 33.61
C GLU A 56 0.88 -4.96 34.03
N GLU A 57 1.94 -5.78 33.98
CA GLU A 57 3.29 -5.35 34.35
C GLU A 57 3.83 -4.34 33.33
N VAL A 58 3.66 -4.63 32.04
CA VAL A 58 4.04 -3.72 30.96
C VAL A 58 3.22 -2.43 31.05
N PHE A 59 1.92 -2.53 31.28
CA PHE A 59 1.07 -1.35 31.41
C PHE A 59 1.49 -0.46 32.58
N LEU A 60 1.72 -1.04 33.76
CA LEU A 60 2.16 -0.29 34.95
C LEU A 60 3.56 0.29 34.78
N ALA A 61 4.50 -0.45 34.20
CA ALA A 61 5.85 0.04 33.92
C ALA A 61 5.82 1.24 32.97
N MET A 62 4.97 1.19 31.94
CA MET A 62 4.82 2.29 30.98
C MET A 62 4.06 3.48 31.57
N TYR A 63 3.04 3.24 32.38
CA TYR A 63 2.32 4.28 33.13
C TYR A 63 3.28 5.03 34.05
N ASN A 64 4.05 4.29 34.86
CA ASN A 64 5.05 4.88 35.76
C ASN A 64 6.17 5.59 34.97
N GLY A 65 6.60 5.02 33.84
CA GLY A 65 7.58 5.64 32.94
C GLY A 65 7.07 6.91 32.26
N PHE A 66 5.77 7.03 32.03
CA PHE A 66 5.15 8.26 31.52
C PHE A 66 5.09 9.35 32.59
N TYR A 67 4.89 9.00 33.86
CA TYR A 67 4.83 9.97 34.96
C TYR A 67 6.17 10.18 35.69
N SER A 68 7.24 9.48 35.30
CA SER A 68 8.57 9.57 35.94
C SER A 68 9.41 10.76 35.47
N ALA A 69 8.85 11.70 34.70
CA ALA A 69 9.62 12.86 34.25
C ALA A 69 10.13 13.68 35.45
N PRO A 70 11.42 14.07 35.44
CA PRO A 70 11.98 14.85 36.52
C PRO A 70 11.27 16.21 36.60
N PRO A 71 10.71 16.57 37.76
CA PRO A 71 10.09 17.88 37.94
C PRO A 71 11.19 18.95 37.94
N TYR A 72 10.98 20.00 37.14
CA TYR A 72 11.78 21.23 37.18
C TYR A 72 11.47 22.03 38.45
N LEU A 73 10.19 22.07 38.85
CA LEU A 73 9.73 22.63 40.11
C LEU A 73 9.03 21.51 40.89
N GLY A 74 9.48 21.28 42.12
CA GLY A 74 8.90 20.28 43.02
C GLY A 74 8.29 20.93 44.26
N MET A 75 7.16 20.41 44.72
CA MET A 75 6.54 20.81 45.97
C MET A 75 7.01 19.89 47.09
N ASN A 76 7.76 20.42 48.06
CA ASN A 76 8.23 19.63 49.19
C ASN A 76 7.16 19.59 50.29
N ILE A 77 6.59 18.41 50.55
CA ILE A 77 5.67 18.16 51.67
C ILE A 77 6.15 16.92 52.41
N ASN A 78 6.18 16.97 53.75
CA ASN A 78 6.51 15.82 54.60
C ASN A 78 7.87 15.18 54.25
N ASN A 79 8.89 16.02 53.98
CA ASN A 79 10.23 15.59 53.61
C ASN A 79 10.29 14.75 52.30
N ALA A 80 9.26 14.88 51.45
CA ALA A 80 9.16 14.26 50.15
C ALA A 80 8.84 15.32 49.08
N THR A 81 9.54 15.23 47.95
CA THR A 81 9.38 16.16 46.83
C THR A 81 8.36 15.62 45.83
N TRP A 82 7.23 16.30 45.68
CA TRP A 82 6.16 15.94 44.75
C TRP A 82 6.26 16.76 43.46
N PRO A 83 5.98 16.20 42.28
CA PRO A 83 6.04 16.92 41.02
C PRO A 83 4.93 17.97 40.93
N SER A 84 5.26 19.25 40.68
CA SER A 84 4.27 20.34 40.61
C SER A 84 3.78 20.63 39.18
N GLY A 85 3.90 19.66 38.27
CA GLY A 85 3.51 19.79 36.86
C GLY A 85 4.46 20.59 35.96
N ALA A 86 5.49 21.23 36.52
CA ALA A 86 6.58 21.86 35.77
C ALA A 86 7.71 20.84 35.59
N TYR A 87 7.98 20.39 34.36
CA TYR A 87 8.99 19.38 34.03
C TYR A 87 10.20 19.99 33.31
N VAL A 88 11.35 19.31 33.38
CA VAL A 88 12.57 19.74 32.66
C VAL A 88 12.32 19.72 31.14
N ALA A 89 13.00 20.57 30.37
CA ALA A 89 12.84 20.68 28.92
C ALA A 89 13.01 19.35 28.13
N ALA A 90 13.73 18.39 28.70
CA ALA A 90 13.85 17.03 28.15
C ALA A 90 12.52 16.25 28.17
N GLY A 91 11.59 16.61 29.07
CA GLY A 91 10.23 16.08 29.14
C GLY A 91 10.14 14.57 29.42
N THR A 92 8.97 14.01 29.14
CA THR A 92 8.73 12.57 29.15
C THR A 92 9.15 11.95 27.80
N PRO A 93 9.82 10.79 27.79
CA PRO A 93 10.12 10.09 26.54
C PRO A 93 8.83 9.70 25.82
N SER A 94 8.86 9.74 24.49
CA SER A 94 7.68 9.40 23.67
C SER A 94 7.19 7.98 23.93
N VAL A 95 5.89 7.75 23.76
CA VAL A 95 5.28 6.40 23.88
C VAL A 95 5.94 5.40 22.92
N ILE A 96 6.38 5.85 21.74
CA ILE A 96 7.04 4.99 20.74
C ILE A 96 8.41 4.51 21.24
N THR A 97 9.18 5.38 21.90
CA THR A 97 10.49 5.00 22.47
C THR A 97 10.35 4.04 23.64
N LEU A 98 9.30 4.19 24.44
CA LEU A 98 9.01 3.32 25.59
C LEU A 98 8.48 1.94 25.14
N LEU A 99 7.57 1.89 24.17
CA LEU A 99 6.93 0.65 23.70
C LEU A 99 7.69 -0.02 22.54
N LYS A 100 8.87 0.49 22.14
CA LYS A 100 9.63 -0.04 20.99
C LYS A 100 9.89 -1.54 21.11
N SER A 101 10.30 -2.00 22.30
CA SER A 101 10.62 -3.41 22.57
C SER A 101 9.42 -4.33 22.38
N GLN A 102 8.21 -3.83 22.63
CA GLN A 102 6.97 -4.59 22.45
C GLN A 102 6.42 -4.49 21.03
N ILE A 103 6.52 -3.33 20.38
CA ILE A 103 5.92 -3.11 19.06
C ILE A 103 6.69 -3.85 17.95
N VAL A 104 8.02 -3.72 17.90
CA VAL A 104 8.86 -4.25 16.80
C VAL A 104 8.77 -5.78 16.63
N PRO A 105 8.89 -6.62 17.68
CA PRO A 105 8.84 -8.07 17.49
C PRO A 105 7.47 -8.56 17.04
N HIS A 106 6.38 -7.97 17.56
CA HIS A 106 5.02 -8.35 17.19
C HIS A 106 4.69 -7.93 15.74
N LEU A 107 5.23 -6.80 15.27
CA LEU A 107 5.17 -6.44 13.85
C LEU A 107 5.89 -7.45 12.98
N PHE A 108 7.12 -7.83 13.33
CA PHE A 108 7.85 -8.81 12.55
C PHE A 108 7.16 -10.18 12.56
N LEU A 109 6.70 -10.65 13.72
CA LEU A 109 6.00 -11.93 13.86
C LEU A 109 4.70 -11.97 13.04
N SER A 110 3.91 -10.90 13.07
CA SER A 110 2.69 -10.81 12.27
C SER A 110 2.97 -10.78 10.76
N TRP A 111 4.11 -10.21 10.33
CA TRP A 111 4.55 -10.26 8.93
C TRP A 111 4.94 -11.68 8.52
N VAL A 112 5.72 -12.37 9.35
CA VAL A 112 6.07 -13.79 9.12
C VAL A 112 4.82 -14.66 9.06
N ALA A 113 3.83 -14.44 9.93
CA ALA A 113 2.57 -15.16 9.90
C ALA A 113 1.76 -14.89 8.61
N ALA A 114 1.71 -13.63 8.15
CA ALA A 114 1.05 -13.26 6.91
C ALA A 114 1.73 -13.82 5.65
N TRP A 115 3.06 -13.94 5.70
CA TRP A 115 3.84 -14.63 4.68
C TRP A 115 3.55 -16.14 4.69
N ALA A 116 3.66 -16.79 5.85
CA ALA A 116 3.39 -18.22 6.02
C ALA A 116 1.97 -18.60 5.59
N TRP A 117 0.99 -17.73 5.89
CA TRP A 117 -0.38 -17.93 5.42
C TRP A 117 -0.50 -17.87 3.89
N SER A 118 0.14 -16.89 3.26
CA SER A 118 0.11 -16.76 1.80
C SER A 118 0.83 -17.92 1.11
N THR A 119 1.96 -18.40 1.66
CA THR A 119 2.67 -19.56 1.11
C THR A 119 1.86 -20.84 1.30
N LEU A 120 1.19 -21.00 2.45
CA LEU A 120 0.29 -22.12 2.70
C LEU A 120 -0.88 -22.14 1.71
N GLN A 121 -1.49 -20.98 1.42
CA GLN A 121 -2.54 -20.89 0.40
C GLN A 121 -2.02 -21.27 -0.99
N LEU A 122 -0.84 -20.78 -1.40
CA LEU A 122 -0.23 -21.15 -2.68
C LEU A 122 0.10 -22.65 -2.76
N LEU A 123 0.57 -23.23 -1.65
CA LEU A 123 0.87 -24.66 -1.57
C LEU A 123 -0.40 -25.52 -1.68
N LEU A 124 -1.48 -25.13 -0.98
CA LEU A 124 -2.73 -25.88 -0.98
C LEU A 124 -3.46 -25.83 -2.33
N PHE A 125 -3.54 -24.66 -2.97
CA PHE A 125 -4.32 -24.49 -4.20
C PHE A 125 -3.51 -24.72 -5.47
N HIS A 126 -2.23 -24.32 -5.50
CA HIS A 126 -1.42 -24.31 -6.72
C HIS A 126 -0.17 -25.19 -6.62
N ARG A 127 0.11 -25.81 -5.46
CA ARG A 127 1.31 -26.63 -5.18
C ARG A 127 2.62 -25.89 -5.48
N GLN A 128 2.64 -24.58 -5.28
CA GLN A 128 3.80 -23.72 -5.49
C GLN A 128 4.15 -22.97 -4.21
N PHE A 129 5.44 -22.76 -3.97
CA PHE A 129 5.92 -21.99 -2.80
C PHE A 129 6.05 -20.49 -3.08
N LEU A 130 6.27 -20.13 -4.34
CA LEU A 130 6.49 -18.75 -4.79
C LEU A 130 5.47 -18.38 -5.85
N LEU A 131 5.11 -17.10 -5.91
CA LEU A 131 4.17 -16.58 -6.89
C LEU A 131 4.88 -16.38 -8.23
N SER A 132 4.39 -17.05 -9.28
CA SER A 132 4.88 -16.85 -10.65
C SER A 132 4.30 -15.56 -11.26
N THR A 133 5.18 -14.62 -11.55
CA THR A 133 4.91 -13.34 -12.25
C THR A 133 5.30 -13.39 -13.73
N ALA A 134 5.60 -14.56 -14.29
CA ALA A 134 6.05 -14.70 -15.68
C ALA A 134 5.06 -14.07 -16.69
N TRP A 135 3.75 -14.22 -16.45
CA TRP A 135 2.72 -13.62 -17.29
C TRP A 135 2.65 -12.09 -17.22
N CYS A 136 3.21 -11.46 -16.18
CA CYS A 136 3.29 -10.00 -16.13
C CYS A 136 4.16 -9.44 -17.26
N ASN A 137 5.12 -10.23 -17.77
CA ASN A 137 5.96 -9.85 -18.90
C ASN A 137 5.27 -10.04 -20.26
N THR A 138 4.20 -10.84 -20.33
CA THR A 138 3.42 -11.00 -21.58
C THR A 138 2.37 -9.91 -21.74
N ASN A 139 2.02 -9.22 -20.65
CA ASN A 139 1.03 -8.17 -20.65
C ASN A 139 1.68 -6.79 -20.86
N SER A 140 1.19 -6.04 -21.85
CA SER A 140 1.79 -4.76 -22.26
C SER A 140 1.66 -3.67 -21.19
N PHE A 141 0.57 -3.69 -20.43
CA PHE A 141 0.35 -2.77 -19.32
C PHE A 141 1.23 -3.09 -18.11
N LEU A 142 1.27 -4.35 -17.68
CA LEU A 142 2.07 -4.77 -16.52
C LEU A 142 3.57 -4.59 -16.78
N THR A 143 4.02 -4.81 -18.02
CA THR A 143 5.40 -4.55 -18.42
C THR A 143 5.76 -3.06 -18.27
N HIS A 144 4.84 -2.16 -18.64
CA HIS A 144 5.05 -0.72 -18.51
C HIS A 144 5.02 -0.22 -17.05
N VAL A 145 4.16 -0.82 -16.21
CA VAL A 145 4.04 -0.48 -14.79
C VAL A 145 5.17 -1.05 -13.93
N SER A 146 5.98 -1.97 -14.49
CA SER A 146 7.01 -2.76 -13.81
C SER A 146 6.45 -3.58 -12.65
N PRO A 147 6.29 -4.91 -12.80
CA PRO A 147 5.77 -5.74 -11.73
C PRO A 147 6.76 -5.80 -10.55
N PRO A 148 6.26 -6.04 -9.32
CA PRO A 148 7.09 -6.21 -8.14
C PRO A 148 8.05 -7.39 -8.32
N THR A 149 9.22 -7.30 -7.67
CA THR A 149 10.37 -8.13 -8.04
C THR A 149 10.67 -9.24 -7.05
N PHE A 150 10.61 -8.93 -5.75
CA PHE A 150 11.01 -9.82 -4.69
C PHE A 150 9.87 -10.07 -3.71
N ILE A 151 9.16 -9.03 -3.28
CA ILE A 151 8.04 -9.15 -2.32
C ILE A 151 6.81 -8.44 -2.89
N THR A 152 5.67 -9.12 -2.84
CA THR A 152 4.40 -8.56 -3.30
C THR A 152 3.25 -8.94 -2.37
N ALA A 153 2.32 -8.02 -2.14
CA ALA A 153 1.00 -8.32 -1.60
C ALA A 153 -0.09 -8.26 -2.69
N LEU A 154 0.29 -7.93 -3.93
CA LEU A 154 -0.65 -7.82 -5.04
C LEU A 154 -1.02 -9.21 -5.56
N PRO A 155 -2.31 -9.45 -5.89
CA PRO A 155 -2.76 -10.72 -6.44
C PRO A 155 -2.38 -10.84 -7.93
N LEU A 156 -1.09 -10.98 -8.21
CA LEU A 156 -0.51 -11.09 -9.55
C LEU A 156 -0.40 -12.54 -10.03
N GLU A 157 -1.25 -13.43 -9.51
CA GLU A 157 -1.31 -14.81 -9.99
C GLU A 157 -1.98 -14.89 -11.36
N GLN A 158 -1.52 -15.80 -12.21
CA GLN A 158 -2.13 -16.01 -13.53
C GLN A 158 -3.59 -16.48 -13.44
N SER A 159 -3.99 -17.12 -12.34
CA SER A 159 -5.38 -17.48 -12.02
C SER A 159 -6.32 -16.26 -11.99
N ASN A 160 -5.77 -15.09 -11.66
CA ASN A 160 -6.52 -13.84 -11.62
C ASN A 160 -6.58 -13.14 -12.99
N ALA A 161 -5.76 -13.55 -13.96
CA ALA A 161 -5.84 -13.07 -15.34
C ALA A 161 -6.98 -13.74 -16.10
N ILE A 162 -7.52 -13.06 -17.12
CA ILE A 162 -8.51 -13.64 -18.02
C ILE A 162 -7.78 -14.07 -19.30
N LYS A 163 -7.84 -15.35 -19.64
CA LYS A 163 -7.32 -15.84 -20.92
C LYS A 163 -8.44 -15.80 -21.95
N ILE A 164 -8.26 -15.02 -23.02
CA ILE A 164 -9.17 -15.00 -24.18
C ILE A 164 -8.35 -15.40 -25.40
N GLY A 165 -8.64 -16.58 -25.95
CA GLY A 165 -7.83 -17.19 -27.00
C GLY A 165 -6.39 -17.42 -26.54
N ASN A 166 -5.42 -16.87 -27.29
CA ASN A 166 -4.00 -17.00 -26.97
C ASN A 166 -3.41 -15.83 -26.15
N ARG A 167 -4.24 -14.86 -25.72
CA ARG A 167 -3.77 -13.67 -24.99
C ARG A 167 -4.28 -13.66 -23.55
N THR A 168 -3.44 -13.20 -22.63
CA THR A 168 -3.77 -13.04 -21.21
C THR A 168 -4.04 -11.57 -20.90
N PHE A 169 -5.24 -11.31 -20.39
CA PHE A 169 -5.73 -9.97 -20.08
C PHE A 169 -5.72 -9.72 -18.56
N CYS A 170 -5.27 -8.54 -18.16
CA CYS A 170 -5.37 -8.02 -16.81
C CYS A 170 -6.80 -7.53 -16.55
N LYS A 171 -7.39 -7.92 -15.41
CA LYS A 171 -8.72 -7.48 -14.99
C LYS A 171 -8.68 -6.00 -14.53
N PRO A 172 -9.75 -5.22 -14.77
CA PRO A 172 -9.86 -3.86 -14.22
C PRO A 172 -9.73 -3.81 -12.69
N SER A 173 -10.22 -4.84 -11.99
CA SER A 173 -10.08 -4.93 -10.53
C SER A 173 -8.61 -5.05 -10.10
N THR A 174 -7.79 -5.82 -10.82
CA THR A 174 -6.34 -5.92 -10.57
C THR A 174 -5.66 -4.58 -10.83
N MET A 175 -6.07 -3.86 -11.87
CA MET A 175 -5.59 -2.50 -12.13
C MET A 175 -5.91 -1.54 -10.98
N ALA A 176 -7.13 -1.58 -10.46
CA ALA A 176 -7.54 -0.78 -9.31
C ALA A 176 -6.72 -1.11 -8.05
N LEU A 177 -6.45 -2.40 -7.80
CA LEU A 177 -5.59 -2.83 -6.68
C LEU A 177 -4.15 -2.34 -6.80
N MET A 178 -3.64 -2.17 -8.02
CA MET A 178 -2.33 -1.57 -8.29
C MET A 178 -2.32 -0.04 -8.17
N GLY A 179 -3.46 0.60 -7.88
CA GLY A 179 -3.56 2.04 -7.71
C GLY A 179 -3.80 2.82 -9.01
N TYR A 180 -4.41 2.19 -10.01
CA TYR A 180 -4.75 2.84 -11.28
C TYR A 180 -6.26 2.89 -11.50
N ALA A 181 -6.73 3.98 -12.11
CA ALA A 181 -8.12 4.20 -12.47
C ALA A 181 -8.24 4.44 -13.97
N SER A 182 -9.32 3.92 -14.56
CA SER A 182 -9.70 4.19 -15.94
C SER A 182 -10.72 5.32 -16.00
N VAL A 183 -10.49 6.23 -16.93
CA VAL A 183 -11.26 7.46 -17.09
C VAL A 183 -11.65 7.60 -18.56
N LEU A 184 -12.89 7.97 -18.82
CA LEU A 184 -13.42 8.26 -20.16
C LEU A 184 -13.50 9.76 -20.36
N GLU A 185 -13.16 10.21 -21.57
CA GLU A 185 -13.42 11.59 -21.97
C GLU A 185 -14.91 11.74 -22.32
N VAL A 186 -15.60 12.66 -21.65
CA VAL A 186 -17.01 12.97 -21.98
C VAL A 186 -17.02 13.77 -23.27
N SER A 187 -17.44 13.12 -24.36
CA SER A 187 -17.75 13.85 -25.59
C SER A 187 -19.13 14.48 -25.44
N ASN A 188 -19.20 15.81 -25.47
CA ASN A 188 -20.47 16.56 -25.46
C ASN A 188 -21.23 16.48 -26.80
N LYS A 189 -20.77 15.64 -27.74
CA LYS A 189 -21.48 15.40 -28.99
C LYS A 189 -22.50 14.28 -28.77
N VAL A 190 -23.77 14.59 -29.03
CA VAL A 190 -24.88 13.63 -29.06
C VAL A 190 -24.69 12.78 -30.31
N ASP A 191 -23.80 11.79 -30.24
CA ASP A 191 -23.56 10.87 -31.33
C ASP A 191 -24.56 9.72 -31.25
N THR A 192 -25.69 9.90 -31.95
CA THR A 192 -26.57 8.84 -32.41
C THR A 192 -25.82 7.97 -33.43
N SER A 193 -25.00 7.01 -32.99
CA SER A 193 -24.78 5.73 -33.67
C SER A 193 -23.74 4.85 -32.97
N LYS A 194 -24.02 3.54 -32.94
CA LYS A 194 -23.09 2.40 -32.86
C LYS A 194 -21.75 2.61 -32.11
N GLN A 195 -21.74 2.22 -30.83
CA GLN A 195 -20.65 1.50 -30.16
C GLN A 195 -19.22 1.86 -30.63
N GLU A 196 -18.88 3.15 -30.65
CA GLU A 196 -17.51 3.59 -30.92
C GLU A 196 -16.64 3.21 -29.72
N ASN A 197 -15.51 2.57 -30.01
CA ASN A 197 -14.51 2.20 -29.03
C ASN A 197 -13.94 3.46 -28.37
N HIS A 198 -14.58 3.94 -27.31
CA HIS A 198 -14.07 5.09 -26.56
C HIS A 198 -12.71 4.74 -25.95
N ASP A 199 -11.68 5.51 -26.33
CA ASP A 199 -10.35 5.45 -25.74
C ASP A 199 -10.43 5.67 -24.22
N LEU A 200 -10.09 4.65 -23.43
CA LEU A 200 -10.01 4.79 -21.97
C LEU A 200 -8.63 5.33 -21.59
N ALA A 201 -8.58 6.43 -20.85
CA ALA A 201 -7.36 6.95 -20.26
C ALA A 201 -7.06 6.24 -18.93
N ILE A 202 -5.82 5.79 -18.72
CA ILE A 202 -5.38 5.22 -17.44
C ILE A 202 -4.58 6.27 -16.67
N VAL A 203 -4.97 6.49 -15.42
CA VAL A 203 -4.38 7.48 -14.52
C VAL A 203 -4.08 6.82 -13.18
N SER A 204 -3.00 7.23 -12.51
CA SER A 204 -2.74 6.79 -11.15
C SER A 204 -3.70 7.46 -10.16
N ILE A 205 -4.31 6.66 -9.27
CA ILE A 205 -5.18 7.13 -8.19
C ILE A 205 -4.43 8.11 -7.28
N TYR A 206 -3.14 7.86 -7.03
CA TYR A 206 -2.29 8.72 -6.20
C TYR A 206 -2.08 10.11 -6.79
N ALA A 207 -2.18 10.26 -8.11
CA ALA A 207 -2.15 11.56 -8.78
C ALA A 207 -3.56 12.18 -8.91
N LEU A 208 -4.60 11.35 -8.91
CA LEU A 208 -5.98 11.77 -9.04
C LEU A 208 -6.54 12.38 -7.75
N ILE A 209 -6.27 11.76 -6.59
CA ILE A 209 -6.77 12.24 -5.29
C ILE A 209 -6.30 13.68 -5.03
N PRO A 210 -4.99 14.01 -5.10
CA PRO A 210 -4.55 15.39 -4.95
C PRO A 210 -5.19 16.32 -5.98
N ALA A 211 -5.39 15.88 -7.23
CA ALA A 211 -6.00 16.70 -8.27
C ALA A 211 -7.50 17.01 -8.03
N LEU A 212 -8.22 16.15 -7.28
CA LEU A 212 -9.62 16.39 -6.91
C LEU A 212 -9.75 17.42 -5.77
N PHE A 213 -8.79 17.45 -4.85
CA PHE A 213 -8.79 18.37 -3.71
C PHE A 213 -7.96 19.64 -3.96
N ALA A 214 -7.05 19.60 -4.92
CA ALA A 214 -6.23 20.74 -5.27
C ALA A 214 -7.11 21.82 -5.90
N PRO A 215 -7.01 23.06 -5.42
CA PRO A 215 -7.80 24.14 -5.99
C PRO A 215 -7.29 24.49 -7.40
N LEU A 216 -8.16 25.08 -8.23
CA LEU A 216 -7.99 25.21 -9.69
C LEU A 216 -6.68 25.90 -10.16
N TRP A 217 -6.13 26.79 -9.34
CA TRP A 217 -4.84 27.48 -9.49
C TRP A 217 -3.59 26.62 -9.27
N TRP A 218 -3.70 25.39 -8.75
CA TRP A 218 -2.54 24.53 -8.47
C TRP A 218 -2.08 23.77 -9.73
N PRO A 219 -0.78 23.78 -10.08
CA PRO A 219 -0.27 23.22 -11.34
C PRO A 219 -0.18 21.68 -11.37
N TRP A 220 -0.54 20.99 -10.28
CA TRP A 220 -0.44 19.53 -10.20
C TRP A 220 -1.56 18.87 -10.99
N ARG A 221 -1.20 18.36 -12.17
CA ARG A 221 -2.12 17.64 -13.06
C ARG A 221 -1.86 16.15 -13.02
N PRO A 222 -2.92 15.32 -13.05
CA PRO A 222 -2.75 13.89 -13.12
C PRO A 222 -2.05 13.52 -14.43
N ARG A 223 -0.97 12.74 -14.31
CA ARG A 223 -0.23 12.22 -15.46
C ARG A 223 -0.97 11.01 -16.02
N LEU A 224 -1.22 11.03 -17.32
CA LEU A 224 -1.68 9.88 -18.09
C LEU A 224 -0.57 8.84 -18.14
N VAL A 225 -0.91 7.61 -17.77
CA VAL A 225 -0.02 6.45 -17.84
C VAL A 225 -0.07 5.85 -19.24
N GLY A 226 -1.27 5.79 -19.82
CA GLY A 226 -1.50 5.38 -21.19
C GLY A 226 -2.98 5.42 -21.56
N LYS A 227 -3.28 4.94 -22.77
CA LYS A 227 -4.65 4.78 -23.26
C LYS A 227 -4.94 3.31 -23.56
N ILE A 228 -6.19 2.90 -23.38
CA ILE A 228 -6.70 1.60 -23.82
C ILE A 228 -7.50 1.86 -25.09
N THR A 229 -7.06 1.26 -26.19
CA THR A 229 -7.75 1.29 -27.48
C THR A 229 -8.00 -0.14 -27.89
N SER A 230 -9.28 -0.55 -27.96
CA SER A 230 -9.67 -1.93 -28.30
C SER A 230 -8.95 -3.00 -27.44
N ASN A 231 -8.94 -2.82 -26.12
CA ASN A 231 -8.31 -3.71 -25.12
C ASN A 231 -6.78 -3.85 -25.22
N MET A 232 -6.11 -3.03 -26.03
CA MET A 232 -4.65 -2.94 -26.06
C MET A 232 -4.18 -1.68 -25.33
N PHE A 233 -3.09 -1.80 -24.57
CA PHE A 233 -2.50 -0.67 -23.89
C PHE A 233 -1.48 0.04 -24.77
N LEU A 234 -1.68 1.35 -24.93
CA LEU A 234 -0.76 2.25 -25.59
C LEU A 234 -0.16 3.19 -24.55
N ALA A 235 1.13 3.00 -24.26
CA ALA A 235 1.88 3.88 -23.36
C ALA A 235 1.94 5.30 -23.95
N LYS A 236 1.35 6.26 -23.24
CA LYS A 236 1.37 7.68 -23.59
C LYS A 236 1.58 8.49 -22.32
N ARG A 237 2.75 9.08 -22.17
CA ARG A 237 3.07 9.98 -21.06
C ARG A 237 2.67 11.40 -21.44
N HIS A 238 1.44 11.77 -21.11
CA HIS A 238 0.95 13.15 -21.29
C HIS A 238 0.19 13.60 -20.04
N GLN A 239 -0.02 14.91 -19.86
CA GLN A 239 -0.89 15.39 -18.80
C GLN A 239 -2.35 15.31 -19.26
N LEU A 240 -3.29 15.01 -18.33
CA LEU A 240 -4.70 15.17 -18.67
C LEU A 240 -5.00 16.65 -18.98
N ASN A 241 -5.79 16.87 -20.03
CA ASN A 241 -6.17 18.22 -20.43
C ASN A 241 -7.26 18.75 -19.50
N SER A 242 -6.96 19.83 -18.78
CA SER A 242 -7.88 20.46 -17.81
C SER A 242 -9.18 20.99 -18.42
N LYS A 243 -9.22 21.21 -19.74
CA LYS A 243 -10.40 21.75 -20.43
C LYS A 243 -11.46 20.68 -20.75
N LYS A 244 -11.10 19.41 -20.63
CA LYS A 244 -11.96 18.29 -21.00
C LYS A 244 -12.60 17.71 -19.75
N GLN A 245 -13.89 17.37 -19.85
CA GLN A 245 -14.59 16.67 -18.80
C GLN A 245 -14.33 15.17 -18.91
N PHE A 246 -14.18 14.54 -17.76
CA PHE A 246 -13.77 13.17 -17.65
C PHE A 246 -14.69 12.43 -16.67
N THR A 247 -15.18 11.26 -17.05
CA THR A 247 -16.02 10.41 -16.20
C THR A 247 -15.28 9.14 -15.81
N TYR A 248 -15.52 8.69 -14.59
CA TYR A 248 -15.00 7.41 -14.13
C TYR A 248 -15.63 6.26 -14.94
N SER A 249 -14.79 5.33 -15.37
CA SER A 249 -15.24 4.08 -15.99
C SER A 249 -14.80 2.90 -15.16
N ARG A 250 -15.62 1.84 -15.13
CA ARG A 250 -15.29 0.55 -14.50
C ARG A 250 -14.09 -0.15 -15.16
N GLY A 251 -13.64 0.35 -16.31
CA GLY A 251 -12.48 -0.14 -17.03
C GLY A 251 -12.79 -1.34 -17.92
N THR A 252 -11.83 -1.69 -18.78
CA THR A 252 -11.88 -2.86 -19.65
C THR A 252 -10.66 -3.73 -19.43
N CYS A 253 -10.74 -5.01 -19.83
CA CYS A 253 -9.63 -5.93 -19.70
C CYS A 253 -8.52 -5.55 -20.69
N ILE A 254 -7.26 -5.67 -20.27
CA ILE A 254 -6.11 -5.18 -21.06
C ILE A 254 -5.12 -6.29 -21.32
N SER A 255 -4.73 -6.49 -22.57
CA SER A 255 -3.60 -7.37 -22.94
C SER A 255 -2.27 -6.63 -22.91
#